data_AF-A0A7Y9H6B0-F1
#
_entry.id   AF-A0A7Y9H6B0-F1
#
_cell.length_a   1.000
_cell.length_b   1.000
_cell.length_c   1.000
_cell.angle_alpha   90.00
_cell.angle_beta   90.00
_cell.angle_gamma   90.00
#
_symmetry.space_group_name_H-M   'P 1'
#
loop_
_entity.id
_entity.type
_entity.pdbx_description
1 polymer ?
#
loop_
_entity_poly.entity_id
_entity_poly.type
_entity_poly.pdbx_seq_one_letter_code
_entity_poly.pdbx_strand_id
1 'polypeptide(L)'
;MEQVQVMHAAFAKAKDDVHDAAERLRTDRSQIDGRVRGFLDSGWSGEAADSFSEAWEEWKESAGEVLAGLTAMRELLDETHRDFIASDDSSQQRLDALSARIIDRLG
;
A
#
# COMPACT_ATOMS: atom_id res chain seq x y z
N MET A 1 19.81 -18.19 1.15
CA MET A 1 18.41 -18.58 1.41
C MET A 1 17.79 -17.76 2.54
N GLU A 2 18.44 -17.61 3.70
CA GLU A 2 17.88 -16.82 4.82
C GLU A 2 17.61 -15.34 4.47
N GLN A 3 18.53 -14.67 3.77
CA GLN A 3 18.35 -13.27 3.35
C GLN A 3 17.18 -13.06 2.37
N VAL A 4 16.92 -14.04 1.49
CA VAL A 4 15.80 -14.04 0.54
C VAL A 4 14.47 -14.17 1.29
N GLN A 5 14.40 -15.09 2.26
CA GLN A 5 13.22 -15.26 3.12
C GLN A 5 12.90 -14.00 3.93
N VAL A 6 13.95 -13.35 4.48
CA VAL A 6 13.79 -12.07 5.19
C VAL A 6 13.24 -10.98 4.27
N MET A 7 13.71 -10.92 3.02
CA MET A 7 13.22 -9.95 2.03
C MET A 7 11.74 -10.19 1.69
N HIS A 8 11.32 -11.43 1.43
CA HIS A 8 9.90 -11.74 1.19
C HIS A 8 9.00 -11.39 2.37
N ALA A 9 9.45 -11.68 3.59
CA ALA A 9 8.73 -11.31 4.80
C ALA A 9 8.61 -9.79 4.97
N ALA A 10 9.67 -9.04 4.64
CA ALA A 10 9.65 -7.59 4.65
C ALA A 10 8.67 -7.02 3.60
N PHE A 11 8.62 -7.58 2.40
CA PHE A 11 7.63 -7.20 1.38
C PHE A 11 6.20 -7.50 1.82
N ALA A 12 5.94 -8.69 2.38
CA ALA A 12 4.62 -9.03 2.90
C ALA A 12 4.18 -8.01 3.97
N LYS A 13 5.04 -7.74 4.94
CA LYS A 13 4.78 -6.75 5.99
C LYS A 13 4.54 -5.35 5.43
N ALA A 14 5.37 -4.88 4.51
CA ALA A 14 5.22 -3.54 3.93
C ALA A 14 3.88 -3.38 3.20
N LYS A 15 3.42 -4.42 2.51
CA LYS A 15 2.11 -4.41 1.83
C LYS A 15 0.96 -4.35 2.83
N ASP A 16 1.03 -5.12 3.90
CA ASP A 16 0.02 -5.11 4.97
C ASP A 16 -0.01 -3.74 5.66
N ASP A 17 1.16 -3.18 6.00
CA ASP A 17 1.27 -1.86 6.64
C ASP A 17 0.66 -0.74 5.77
N VAL A 18 0.92 -0.75 4.45
CA VAL A 18 0.35 0.23 3.51
C VAL A 18 -1.16 0.05 3.35
N HIS A 19 -1.63 -1.21 3.28
CA HIS A 19 -3.04 -1.52 3.22
C HIS A 19 -3.78 -1.01 4.48
N ASP A 20 -3.25 -1.30 5.66
CA ASP A 20 -3.86 -0.90 6.92
C ASP A 20 -3.89 0.63 7.09
N ALA A 21 -2.83 1.31 6.64
CA ALA A 21 -2.82 2.78 6.59
C ALA A 21 -3.93 3.33 5.68
N ALA A 22 -4.13 2.73 4.50
CA ALA A 22 -5.19 3.13 3.56
C ALA A 22 -6.59 2.90 4.13
N GLU A 23 -6.84 1.75 4.75
CA GLU A 23 -8.13 1.43 5.37
C GLU A 23 -8.44 2.35 6.55
N ARG A 24 -7.43 2.62 7.38
CA ARG A 24 -7.56 3.56 8.49
C ARG A 24 -7.90 4.96 8.00
N LEU A 25 -7.16 5.48 7.02
CA LEU A 25 -7.44 6.81 6.44
C LEU A 25 -8.85 6.87 5.85
N ARG A 26 -9.28 5.84 5.12
CA ARG A 26 -10.63 5.78 4.55
C ARG A 26 -11.72 5.81 5.63
N THR A 27 -11.52 5.03 6.69
CA THR A 27 -12.44 4.94 7.83
C THR A 27 -12.52 6.26 8.57
N ASP A 28 -11.37 6.82 8.96
CA ASP A 28 -11.28 8.10 9.68
C ASP A 28 -11.93 9.22 8.83
N ARG A 29 -11.67 9.24 7.52
CA ARG A 29 -12.28 10.21 6.61
C ARG A 29 -13.80 10.12 6.60
N SER A 30 -14.35 8.92 6.48
CA SER A 30 -15.80 8.71 6.48
C SER A 30 -16.45 9.15 7.80
N GLN A 31 -15.78 8.90 8.92
CA GLN A 31 -16.28 9.29 10.24
C GLN A 31 -16.27 10.81 10.42
N ILE A 32 -15.19 11.48 10.02
CA ILE A 32 -15.09 12.94 10.15
C ILE A 32 -16.06 13.62 9.19
N ASP A 33 -16.25 13.13 7.96
CA ASP A 33 -17.25 13.67 7.03
C ASP A 33 -18.67 13.60 7.58
N GLY A 34 -19.05 12.49 8.23
CA GLY A 34 -20.33 12.39 8.91
C GLY A 34 -20.50 13.42 10.04
N ARG A 35 -19.44 13.64 10.84
CA ARG A 35 -19.45 14.63 11.93
C ARG A 35 -19.54 16.07 11.40
N VAL A 36 -18.81 16.38 10.33
CA VAL A 36 -18.78 17.71 9.72
C VAL A 36 -20.13 18.04 9.09
N ARG A 37 -20.72 17.12 8.33
CA ARG A 37 -22.07 17.31 7.79
C ARG A 37 -23.09 17.55 8.89
N GLY A 38 -23.07 16.72 9.95
CA GLY A 38 -23.96 16.90 11.09
C GLY A 38 -23.78 18.26 11.80
N PHE A 39 -22.56 18.80 11.83
CA PHE A 39 -22.29 20.12 12.39
C PHE A 39 -22.79 21.25 11.49
N LEU A 40 -22.54 21.17 10.19
CA LEU A 40 -23.03 22.15 9.20
C LEU A 40 -24.56 22.16 9.13
N ASP A 41 -25.19 20.98 9.17
CA ASP A 41 -26.64 20.82 9.15
C ASP A 41 -27.33 21.27 10.46
N SER A 42 -26.57 21.51 11.54
CA SER A 42 -27.11 21.92 12.85
C SER A 42 -27.53 23.40 12.92
N GLY A 43 -27.51 24.11 11.78
CA GLY A 43 -27.90 25.51 11.67
C GLY A 43 -26.72 26.48 11.79
N TRP A 44 -25.49 26.00 11.66
CA TRP A 44 -24.32 26.87 11.56
C TRP A 44 -24.26 27.54 10.19
N SER A 45 -24.23 28.87 10.15
CA SER A 45 -24.32 29.65 8.91
C SER A 45 -23.51 30.94 8.97
N GLY A 46 -23.23 31.53 7.81
CA GLY A 46 -22.49 32.79 7.65
C GLY A 46 -21.06 32.56 7.15
N GLU A 47 -20.30 33.63 6.99
CA GLU A 47 -18.98 33.63 6.34
C GLU A 47 -17.99 32.59 6.94
N ALA A 48 -18.03 32.38 8.26
CA ALA A 48 -17.21 31.36 8.91
C ALA A 48 -17.60 29.92 8.53
N ALA A 49 -18.90 29.66 8.34
CA ALA A 49 -19.40 28.36 7.91
C ALA A 49 -19.06 28.10 6.44
N ASP A 50 -19.13 29.14 5.60
CA ASP A 50 -18.76 29.07 4.18
C ASP A 50 -17.27 28.77 4.03
N SER A 51 -16.40 29.55 4.69
CA SER A 51 -14.94 29.35 4.66
C SER A 51 -14.53 27.98 5.20
N PHE A 52 -15.19 27.50 6.26
CA PHE A 52 -14.95 26.16 6.76
C PHE A 52 -15.38 25.08 5.77
N SER A 53 -16.51 25.27 5.08
CA SER A 53 -16.98 24.32 4.07
C SER A 53 -16.02 24.22 2.90
N GLU A 54 -15.46 25.34 2.43
CA GLU A 54 -14.41 25.35 1.40
C GLU A 54 -13.16 24.59 1.85
N ALA A 55 -12.65 24.90 3.04
CA ALA A 55 -11.49 24.20 3.60
C ALA A 55 -11.77 22.70 3.83
N TRP A 56 -13.01 22.33 4.13
CA TRP A 56 -13.42 20.94 4.27
C TRP A 56 -13.42 20.19 2.93
N GLU A 57 -13.87 20.81 1.85
CA GLU A 57 -13.77 20.24 0.50
C GLU A 57 -12.30 20.03 0.09
N GLU A 58 -11.44 21.03 0.30
CA GLU A 58 -9.99 20.93 0.03
C GLU A 58 -9.34 19.78 0.82
N TRP A 59 -9.70 19.66 2.10
CA TRP A 59 -9.22 18.56 2.93
C TRP A 59 -9.67 17.19 2.40
N LYS A 60 -10.92 17.06 1.93
CA LYS A 60 -11.43 15.79 1.36
C LYS A 60 -10.71 15.42 0.08
N GLU A 61 -10.44 16.39 -0.78
CA GLU A 61 -9.66 16.20 -2.01
C GLU A 61 -8.26 15.70 -1.67
N SER A 62 -7.55 16.41 -0.79
CA SER A 62 -6.20 16.06 -0.34
C SER A 62 -6.14 14.68 0.32
N ALA A 63 -7.11 14.34 1.16
CA ALA A 63 -7.22 13.00 1.75
C ALA A 63 -7.48 11.91 0.68
N GLY A 64 -8.19 12.25 -0.39
CA GLY A 64 -8.36 11.41 -1.58
C GLY A 64 -7.04 11.14 -2.30
N GLU A 65 -6.21 12.16 -2.48
CA GLU A 65 -4.88 12.02 -3.10
C GLU A 65 -3.96 11.11 -2.28
N VAL A 66 -3.94 11.26 -0.96
CA VAL A 66 -3.16 10.39 -0.07
C VAL A 66 -3.63 8.93 -0.18
N LEU A 67 -4.94 8.69 -0.23
CA LEU A 67 -5.49 7.35 -0.41
C LEU A 67 -5.10 6.73 -1.77
N ALA A 68 -5.10 7.54 -2.84
CA ALA A 68 -4.65 7.11 -4.16
C ALA A 68 -3.15 6.76 -4.13
N GLY A 69 -2.32 7.57 -3.48
CA GLY A 69 -0.89 7.30 -3.31
C GLY A 69 -0.60 6.02 -2.54
N LEU A 70 -1.32 5.77 -1.43
CA LEU A 70 -1.22 4.52 -0.68
C LEU A 70 -1.60 3.29 -1.53
N THR A 71 -2.66 3.42 -2.33
CA THR A 71 -3.09 2.35 -3.24
C THR A 71 -2.03 2.05 -4.30
N ALA A 72 -1.48 3.09 -4.93
CA ALA A 72 -0.41 2.95 -5.91
C ALA A 72 0.87 2.34 -5.30
N MET A 73 1.24 2.72 -4.08
CA MET A 73 2.38 2.14 -3.38
C MET A 73 2.18 0.64 -3.12
N ARG A 74 0.97 0.21 -2.73
CA ARG A 74 0.66 -1.22 -2.57
C ARG A 74 0.84 -1.97 -3.88
N GLU A 75 0.34 -1.43 -4.99
CA GLU A 75 0.47 -2.06 -6.32
C GLU A 75 1.95 -2.20 -6.73
N LEU A 76 2.75 -1.16 -6.51
CA LEU A 76 4.19 -1.20 -6.77
C LEU A 76 4.92 -2.23 -5.90
N LEU A 77 4.56 -2.33 -4.62
CA LEU A 77 5.11 -3.35 -3.72
C LEU A 77 4.71 -4.77 -4.14
N ASP A 78 3.47 -4.96 -4.59
CA ASP A 78 2.99 -6.24 -5.11
C ASP A 78 3.76 -6.66 -6.36
N GLU A 79 3.93 -5.75 -7.32
CA GLU A 79 4.66 -6.04 -8.56
C GLU A 79 6.14 -6.32 -8.30
N THR A 80 6.79 -5.47 -7.50
CA THR A 80 8.19 -5.66 -7.12
C THR A 80 8.40 -7.01 -6.43
N HIS A 81 7.49 -7.41 -5.55
CA HIS A 81 7.59 -8.70 -4.86
C HIS A 81 7.44 -9.88 -5.84
N ARG A 82 6.56 -9.78 -6.85
CA ARG A 82 6.44 -10.82 -7.89
C ARG A 82 7.72 -10.95 -8.72
N ASP A 83 8.31 -9.82 -9.11
CA ASP A 83 9.56 -9.81 -9.87
C ASP A 83 10.70 -10.48 -9.09
N PHE A 84 10.79 -10.23 -7.77
CA PHE A 84 11.77 -10.90 -6.92
C PHE A 84 11.54 -12.41 -6.85
N ILE A 85 10.30 -12.86 -6.64
CA ILE A 85 9.97 -14.30 -6.63
C ILE A 85 10.39 -14.96 -7.95
N ALA A 86 10.04 -14.35 -9.09
CA ALA A 86 10.39 -14.88 -10.41
C ALA A 86 11.92 -14.93 -10.63
N SER A 87 12.65 -13.91 -10.18
CA SER A 87 14.11 -13.87 -10.25
C SER A 87 14.74 -14.98 -9.40
N ASP A 88 14.24 -15.20 -8.19
CA ASP A 88 14.74 -16.22 -7.26
C ASP A 88 14.47 -17.63 -7.79
N ASP A 89 13.26 -17.90 -8.28
CA ASP A 89 12.90 -19.17 -8.92
C ASP A 89 13.80 -19.48 -10.13
N SER A 90 14.03 -18.48 -10.98
CA SER A 90 14.91 -18.64 -12.16
C SER A 90 16.36 -18.93 -11.76
N SER A 91 16.82 -18.35 -10.64
CA SER A 91 18.17 -18.56 -10.12
C SER A 91 18.32 -19.94 -9.52
N GLN A 92 17.31 -20.43 -8.79
CA GLN A 92 17.30 -21.78 -8.24
C GLN A 92 17.32 -22.83 -9.37
N GLN A 93 16.50 -22.66 -10.41
CA GLN A 93 16.49 -23.57 -11.57
C GLN A 93 17.86 -23.63 -12.27
N ARG A 94 18.56 -22.51 -12.40
CA ARG A 94 19.92 -22.46 -12.97
C ARG A 94 20.93 -23.21 -12.09
N LEU A 95 20.84 -23.06 -10.77
CA LEU A 95 21.70 -23.76 -9.82
C LEU A 95 21.45 -25.27 -9.83
N ASP A 96 20.19 -25.69 -9.91
CA ASP A 96 19.80 -27.10 -9.98
C ASP A 96 20.32 -27.75 -11.28
N ALA A 97 20.16 -27.05 -12.41
CA ALA A 97 20.67 -27.51 -13.70
C ALA A 97 22.21 -27.62 -13.72
N LEU A 98 22.92 -26.65 -13.12
CA LEU A 98 24.37 -26.72 -12.99
C LEU A 98 24.80 -27.89 -12.11
N SER A 99 24.12 -28.09 -10.97
CA SER A 99 24.40 -29.18 -10.05
C SER A 99 24.22 -30.55 -10.72
N ALA A 100 23.14 -30.73 -11.48
CA ALA A 100 22.90 -31.94 -12.26
C ALA A 100 24.02 -32.20 -13.28
N ARG A 101 24.50 -31.17 -13.98
CA ARG A 101 25.60 -31.29 -14.96
C ARG A 101 26.94 -31.62 -14.29
N ILE A 102 27.20 -31.11 -13.09
CA ILE A 102 28.42 -31.44 -12.34
C ILE A 102 28.38 -32.90 -11.89
N ILE A 103 27.24 -33.36 -11.39
CA ILE A 103 27.03 -34.76 -10.99
C ILE A 103 27.23 -35.69 -12.19
N ASP A 104 26.63 -35.38 -13.34
CA ASP A 104 26.77 -36.16 -14.57
C ASP A 104 28.21 -36.24 -15.11
N ARG A 105 29.04 -35.23 -14.84
CA ARG A 105 30.44 -35.17 -15.31
C ARG A 105 31.45 -35.79 -14.34
N LEU A 106 31.11 -35.88 -13.06
CA LEU A 106 32.00 -36.37 -12.00
C LEU A 106 31.62 -37.74 -11.43
N GLY A 107 30.40 -38.22 -11.73
CA GLY A 107 29.96 -39.60 -11.50
C GLY A 107 30.29 -40.50 -12.68
#